data_AF-A0A0S9F1S0-F1
#
_entry.id   AF-A0A0S9F1S0-F1
#
_cell.length_a   1.000
_cell.length_b   1.000
_cell.length_c   1.000
_cell.angle_alpha   90.00
_cell.angle_beta   90.00
_cell.angle_gamma   90.00
#
_symmetry.space_group_name_H-M   'P 1'
#
loop_
_entity.id
_entity.type
_entity.pdbx_description
1 polymer ?
#
loop_
_entity_poly.entity_id
_entity_poly.type
_entity_poly.pdbx_seq_one_letter_code
_entity_poly.pdbx_strand_id
1 'polypeptide(L)'
;MLHQALKEVLQPGYQLSALLPQDMRSQVQASLQLLKDTQAHTEDAHPLTIRHFVTDHLGTPIALVNANGQAAGQVSWAARYGTWGEVEQEYNPHRIHQPIRFQGQQLDAETGLHYNRFRYYDPQVGQYVTQDPIGLSGGANNALYPVNPIIAAGLLATSAFAGRGRAGVQPPPHPSTHPLSGAAA
;
A
#
# COMPACT_ATOMS: atom_id res chain seq x y z
N MET A 1 19.77 -20.19 35.11
CA MET A 1 21.14 -20.75 35.13
C MET A 1 21.82 -20.71 33.76
N LEU A 2 21.21 -21.22 32.67
CA LEU A 2 21.82 -21.23 31.31
C LEU A 2 22.07 -19.83 30.70
N HIS A 3 21.19 -18.86 30.98
CA HIS A 3 21.28 -17.48 30.48
C HIS A 3 22.41 -16.66 31.15
N GLN A 4 22.84 -17.06 32.35
CA GLN A 4 23.90 -16.38 33.10
C GLN A 4 25.27 -16.80 32.56
N ALA A 5 25.45 -18.11 32.30
CA ALA A 5 26.68 -18.68 31.75
C ALA A 5 27.00 -18.14 30.35
N LEU A 6 25.98 -17.93 29.50
CA LEU A 6 26.17 -17.42 28.15
C LEU A 6 26.64 -15.94 28.12
N LYS A 7 26.26 -15.15 29.12
CA LYS A 7 26.72 -13.76 29.28
C LYS A 7 28.14 -13.65 29.84
N GLU A 8 28.63 -14.65 30.56
CA GLU A 8 30.03 -14.71 31.02
C GLU A 8 30.99 -15.11 29.90
N VAL A 9 30.59 -16.04 29.02
CA VAL A 9 31.37 -16.46 27.84
C VAL A 9 31.56 -15.32 26.83
N LEU A 10 30.65 -14.35 26.82
CA LEU A 10 30.63 -13.22 25.89
C LEU A 10 31.27 -11.93 26.46
N GLN A 11 31.90 -11.96 27.64
CA GLN A 11 32.58 -10.80 28.20
C GLN A 11 33.78 -10.39 27.31
N PRO A 12 33.98 -9.09 27.03
CA PRO A 12 35.13 -8.60 26.26
C PRO A 12 36.41 -8.79 27.07
N GLY A 13 37.08 -9.93 26.86
CA GLY A 13 38.33 -10.29 27.55
C GLY A 13 38.44 -11.76 27.93
N TYR A 14 37.36 -12.53 27.94
CA TYR A 14 37.40 -13.96 28.26
C TYR A 14 37.61 -14.80 26.99
N GLN A 15 38.87 -15.06 26.62
CA GLN A 15 39.18 -15.92 25.48
C GLN A 15 39.12 -17.40 25.88
N LEU A 16 37.90 -17.96 26.00
CA LEU A 16 37.71 -19.42 26.05
C LEU A 16 38.36 -20.11 24.84
N SER A 17 38.44 -19.41 23.71
CA SER A 17 39.22 -19.80 22.54
C SER A 17 40.70 -20.05 22.87
N ALA A 18 41.36 -19.23 23.70
CA ALA A 18 42.80 -19.28 23.95
C ALA A 18 43.31 -20.48 24.76
N LEU A 19 42.40 -21.31 25.31
CA LEU A 19 42.73 -22.55 26.04
C LEU A 19 42.41 -23.82 25.24
N LEU A 20 41.69 -23.70 24.12
CA LEU A 20 41.32 -24.82 23.27
C LEU A 20 42.46 -25.22 22.32
N PRO A 21 42.63 -26.50 21.94
CA PRO A 21 43.54 -26.88 20.86
C PRO A 21 43.21 -26.13 19.55
N GLN A 22 44.22 -25.88 18.71
CA GLN A 22 44.07 -25.03 17.51
C GLN A 22 42.94 -25.50 16.58
N ASP A 23 42.80 -26.81 16.39
CA ASP A 23 41.77 -27.39 15.54
C ASP A 23 40.36 -27.03 16.04
N MET A 24 40.16 -27.09 17.36
CA MET A 24 38.88 -26.78 17.99
C MET A 24 38.57 -25.28 17.98
N ARG A 25 39.61 -24.42 18.04
CA ARG A 25 39.45 -22.96 17.85
C ARG A 25 38.94 -22.64 16.45
N SER A 26 39.55 -23.24 15.43
CA SER A 26 39.19 -23.00 14.04
C SER A 26 37.73 -23.40 13.77
N GLN A 27 37.29 -24.52 14.33
CA GLN A 27 35.92 -25.01 14.21
C GLN A 27 34.91 -24.08 14.92
N VAL A 28 35.22 -23.62 16.12
CA VAL A 28 34.36 -22.68 16.86
C VAL A 28 34.29 -21.33 16.16
N GLN A 29 35.41 -20.81 15.65
CA GLN A 29 35.42 -19.56 14.87
C GLN A 29 34.63 -19.69 13.57
N ALA A 30 34.79 -20.80 12.83
CA ALA A 30 34.03 -21.04 11.61
C ALA A 30 32.52 -21.15 11.89
N SER A 31 32.14 -21.82 12.98
CA SER A 31 30.73 -21.95 13.39
C SER A 31 30.13 -20.61 13.82
N LEU A 32 30.89 -19.79 14.56
CA LEU A 32 30.47 -18.44 14.93
C LEU A 32 30.38 -17.51 13.72
N GLN A 33 31.29 -17.65 12.76
CA GLN A 33 31.25 -16.87 11.53
C GLN A 33 30.03 -17.25 10.69
N LEU A 34 29.76 -18.55 10.52
CA LEU A 34 28.56 -19.04 9.85
C LEU A 34 27.27 -18.52 10.52
N LEU A 35 27.22 -18.51 11.86
CA LEU A 35 26.07 -17.97 12.60
C LEU A 35 25.90 -16.46 12.37
N LYS A 36 26.99 -15.70 12.36
CA LYS A 36 26.95 -14.27 12.04
C LYS A 36 26.52 -14.01 10.59
N ASP A 37 27.04 -14.78 9.65
CA ASP A 37 26.69 -14.67 8.22
C ASP A 37 25.22 -15.07 7.98
N THR A 38 24.73 -16.09 8.70
CA THR A 38 23.33 -16.52 8.67
C THR A 38 22.40 -15.47 9.30
N GLN A 39 22.82 -14.85 10.41
CA GLN A 39 22.08 -13.75 11.05
C GLN A 39 22.04 -12.50 10.17
N ALA A 40 23.17 -12.13 9.54
CA ALA A 40 23.23 -11.03 8.58
C ALA A 40 22.34 -11.29 7.37
N HIS A 41 22.35 -12.51 6.82
CA HIS A 41 21.44 -12.90 5.74
C HIS A 41 19.96 -12.87 6.15
N THR A 42 19.63 -13.13 7.42
CA THR A 42 18.24 -13.12 7.91
C THR A 42 17.73 -11.70 8.13
N GLU A 43 18.59 -10.75 8.54
CA GLU A 43 18.23 -9.33 8.57
C GLU A 43 18.14 -8.70 7.17
N ASP A 44 18.93 -9.19 6.22
CA ASP A 44 18.89 -8.79 4.81
C ASP A 44 17.74 -9.43 4.00
N ALA A 45 17.03 -10.41 4.56
CA ALA A 45 16.07 -11.20 3.80
C ALA A 45 14.85 -10.39 3.32
N HIS A 46 14.42 -9.33 4.03
CA HIS A 46 13.54 -8.27 3.52
C HIS A 46 13.62 -7.05 4.44
N PRO A 47 14.52 -6.07 4.20
CA PRO A 47 14.55 -4.86 5.02
C PRO A 47 13.20 -4.13 4.86
N LEU A 48 12.48 -3.94 5.97
CA LEU A 48 11.24 -3.18 6.03
C LEU A 48 11.48 -1.81 5.37
N THR A 49 10.89 -1.61 4.19
CA THR A 49 11.04 -0.36 3.45
C THR A 49 9.90 0.60 3.79
N ILE A 50 10.21 1.62 4.56
CA ILE A 50 9.34 2.71 4.98
C ILE A 50 9.38 3.79 3.89
N ARG A 51 8.19 4.25 3.48
CA ARG A 51 8.03 5.35 2.53
C ARG A 51 7.04 6.37 3.06
N HIS A 52 7.32 7.64 2.84
CA HIS A 52 6.41 8.74 3.15
C HIS A 52 5.62 9.15 1.93
N PHE A 53 4.33 9.35 2.12
CA PHE A 53 3.46 9.98 1.14
C PHE A 53 3.70 11.49 1.13
N VAL A 54 3.95 12.03 -0.05
CA VAL A 54 3.86 13.46 -0.33
C VAL A 54 2.55 13.67 -1.07
N THR A 55 1.71 14.57 -0.55
CA THR A 55 0.40 14.86 -1.10
C THR A 55 0.31 16.30 -1.59
N ASP A 56 -0.63 16.56 -2.50
CA ASP A 56 -1.04 17.92 -2.84
C ASP A 56 -1.94 18.54 -1.74
N HIS A 57 -2.49 19.74 -2.02
CA HIS A 57 -3.40 20.46 -1.13
C HIS A 57 -4.76 19.78 -0.93
N LEU A 58 -5.16 18.85 -1.81
CA LEU A 58 -6.38 18.06 -1.70
C LEU A 58 -6.16 16.74 -0.94
N GLY A 59 -4.90 16.38 -0.66
CA GLY A 59 -4.53 15.11 -0.05
C GLY A 59 -4.21 14.00 -1.06
N THR A 60 -4.15 14.31 -2.36
CA THR A 60 -3.82 13.35 -3.42
C THR A 60 -2.34 12.97 -3.35
N PRO A 61 -1.97 11.67 -3.29
CA PRO A 61 -0.59 11.22 -3.36
C PRO A 61 0.11 11.62 -4.67
N ILE A 62 1.10 12.50 -4.61
CA ILE A 62 1.90 12.91 -5.76
C ILE A 62 3.30 12.28 -5.77
N ALA A 63 3.82 11.83 -4.62
CA ALA A 63 5.08 11.11 -4.56
C ALA A 63 5.18 10.17 -3.34
N LEU A 64 6.06 9.16 -3.44
CA LEU A 64 6.55 8.34 -2.34
C LEU A 64 8.05 8.52 -2.18
N VAL A 65 8.47 8.95 -0.99
CA VAL A 65 9.88 9.18 -0.66
C VAL A 65 10.36 8.10 0.30
N ASN A 66 11.53 7.51 0.01
CA ASN A 66 12.13 6.48 0.85
C ASN A 66 12.60 7.09 2.18
N ALA A 67 12.42 6.38 3.29
CA ALA A 67 12.81 6.81 4.64
C ALA A 67 13.99 6.00 5.24
N ASN A 68 14.49 4.98 4.55
CA ASN A 68 15.50 4.07 5.07
C ASN A 68 16.91 4.38 4.56
N GLY A 69 17.87 4.36 5.49
CA GLY A 69 19.30 4.25 5.19
C GLY A 69 19.82 5.30 4.21
N GLN A 70 20.70 4.88 3.31
CA GLN A 70 21.34 5.76 2.32
C GLN A 70 20.39 6.24 1.20
N ALA A 71 19.26 5.54 1.02
CA ALA A 71 18.24 5.91 0.05
C ALA A 71 17.21 6.91 0.61
N ALA A 72 17.32 7.29 1.88
CA ALA A 72 16.41 8.23 2.51
C ALA A 72 16.35 9.57 1.74
N GLY A 73 15.14 10.08 1.53
CA GLY A 73 14.90 11.30 0.75
C GLY A 73 14.79 11.08 -0.77
N GLN A 74 15.12 9.89 -1.28
CA GLN A 74 14.97 9.59 -2.71
C GLN A 74 13.51 9.32 -3.08
N VAL A 75 13.07 9.87 -4.21
CA VAL A 75 11.75 9.60 -4.78
C VAL A 75 11.73 8.19 -5.37
N SER A 76 10.87 7.35 -4.82
CA SER A 76 10.72 5.95 -5.23
C SER A 76 9.55 5.72 -6.19
N TRP A 77 8.57 6.64 -6.16
CA TRP A 77 7.40 6.71 -7.03
C TRP A 77 6.91 8.17 -7.09
N ALA A 78 6.41 8.63 -8.22
CA ALA A 78 5.70 9.90 -8.34
C ALA A 78 4.69 9.87 -9.47
N ALA A 79 3.64 10.69 -9.37
CA ALA A 79 2.65 10.86 -10.43
C ALA A 79 2.20 12.31 -10.54
N ARG A 80 1.91 12.72 -11.78
CA ARG A 80 1.23 13.97 -12.10
C ARG A 80 -0.16 13.64 -12.62
N TYR A 81 -1.16 14.28 -12.03
CA TYR A 81 -2.57 14.06 -12.35
C TYR A 81 -3.13 15.20 -13.16
N GLY A 82 -4.10 14.88 -14.02
CA GLY A 82 -4.95 15.87 -14.64
C GLY A 82 -6.05 16.35 -13.70
N THR A 83 -6.96 17.17 -14.22
CA THR A 83 -7.99 17.83 -13.42
C THR A 83 -9.00 16.86 -12.82
N TRP A 84 -9.17 15.69 -13.43
CA TRP A 84 -10.15 14.69 -13.03
C TRP A 84 -9.49 13.44 -12.42
N GLY A 85 -8.19 13.52 -12.10
CA GLY A 85 -7.47 12.46 -11.38
C GLY A 85 -6.92 11.37 -12.29
N GLU A 86 -7.00 11.53 -13.60
CA GLU A 86 -6.28 10.71 -14.56
C GLU A 86 -4.77 10.90 -14.38
N VAL A 87 -4.01 9.81 -14.47
CA VAL A 87 -2.54 9.88 -14.37
C VAL A 87 -2.00 10.31 -15.73
N GLU A 88 -1.53 11.55 -15.85
CA GLU A 88 -0.91 12.06 -17.08
C GLU A 88 0.54 11.57 -17.22
N GLN A 89 1.24 11.45 -16.09
CA GLN A 89 2.63 11.02 -16.07
C GLN A 89 2.93 10.26 -14.79
N GLU A 90 3.62 9.13 -14.91
CA GLU A 90 4.05 8.32 -13.78
C GLU A 90 5.56 8.07 -13.85
N TYR A 91 6.23 8.25 -12.71
CA TYR A 91 7.58 7.78 -12.46
C TYR A 91 7.52 6.63 -11.47
N ASN A 92 7.76 5.41 -11.95
CA ASN A 92 7.68 4.19 -11.14
C ASN A 92 8.78 3.17 -11.49
N PRO A 93 10.07 3.50 -11.25
CA PRO A 93 11.19 2.63 -11.60
C PRO A 93 11.21 1.31 -10.82
N HIS A 94 10.56 1.29 -9.64
CA HIS A 94 10.53 0.14 -8.74
C HIS A 94 9.25 -0.69 -8.85
N ARG A 95 8.36 -0.38 -9.81
CA ARG A 95 7.04 -1.04 -10.00
C ARG A 95 6.24 -1.13 -8.70
N ILE A 96 6.26 -0.07 -7.90
CA ILE A 96 5.50 0.04 -6.66
C ILE A 96 4.02 0.07 -7.00
N HIS A 97 3.25 -0.81 -6.36
CA HIS A 97 1.79 -0.78 -6.43
C HIS A 97 1.26 0.35 -5.53
N GLN A 98 0.95 1.49 -6.15
CA GLN A 98 0.35 2.66 -5.51
C GLN A 98 -1.07 2.86 -6.06
N PRO A 99 -2.12 2.32 -5.40
CA PRO A 99 -3.48 2.41 -5.91
C PRO A 99 -4.24 3.64 -5.37
N ILE A 100 -3.72 4.40 -4.41
CA ILE A 100 -4.44 5.55 -3.84
C ILE A 100 -4.52 6.69 -4.86
N ARG A 101 -5.71 7.30 -5.00
CA ARG A 101 -5.99 8.39 -5.95
C ARG A 101 -6.51 9.62 -5.21
N PHE A 102 -7.46 10.35 -5.79
CA PHE A 102 -8.18 11.42 -5.08
C PHE A 102 -8.83 10.89 -3.79
N GLN A 103 -9.27 11.82 -2.94
CA GLN A 103 -9.81 11.52 -1.62
C GLN A 103 -10.88 10.41 -1.66
N GLY A 104 -10.61 9.32 -0.93
CA GLY A 104 -11.50 8.15 -0.84
C GLY A 104 -11.47 7.21 -2.04
N GLN A 105 -10.63 7.48 -3.04
CA GLN A 105 -10.54 6.69 -4.28
C GLN A 105 -9.36 5.73 -4.28
N GLN A 106 -9.58 4.55 -4.85
CA GLN A 106 -8.54 3.55 -5.13
C GLN A 106 -8.62 3.11 -6.59
N LEU A 107 -7.49 3.09 -7.31
CA LEU A 107 -7.40 2.51 -8.64
C LEU A 107 -7.73 1.01 -8.58
N ASP A 108 -8.66 0.62 -9.42
CA ASP A 108 -8.86 -0.75 -9.85
C ASP A 108 -8.05 -0.98 -11.13
N ALA A 109 -6.96 -1.74 -11.02
CA ALA A 109 -6.04 -1.97 -12.13
C ALA A 109 -6.66 -2.84 -13.25
N GLU A 110 -7.71 -3.60 -12.97
CA GLU A 110 -8.37 -4.46 -13.96
C GLU A 110 -9.21 -3.63 -14.94
N THR A 111 -9.87 -2.58 -14.43
CA THR A 111 -10.78 -1.75 -15.20
C THR A 111 -10.19 -0.38 -15.57
N GLY A 112 -9.17 0.07 -14.85
CA GLY A 112 -8.65 1.44 -14.93
C GLY A 112 -9.54 2.49 -14.25
N LEU A 113 -10.66 2.06 -13.65
CA LEU A 113 -11.59 2.93 -12.93
C LEU A 113 -11.11 3.15 -11.49
N HIS A 114 -11.61 4.21 -10.87
CA HIS A 114 -11.34 4.51 -9.48
C HIS A 114 -12.54 4.10 -8.63
N TYR A 115 -12.34 3.10 -7.77
CA TYR A 115 -13.35 2.70 -6.80
C TYR A 115 -13.44 3.76 -5.68
N ASN A 116 -14.65 4.29 -5.50
CA ASN A 116 -15.02 5.20 -4.42
C ASN A 116 -16.27 4.67 -3.74
N ARG A 117 -16.07 3.92 -2.64
CA ARG A 117 -17.10 3.38 -1.72
C ARG A 117 -18.50 3.26 -2.35
N PHE A 118 -18.77 2.10 -2.96
CA PHE A 118 -20.00 1.74 -3.69
C PHE A 118 -20.16 2.32 -5.10
N ARG A 119 -19.23 3.15 -5.58
CA ARG A 119 -19.25 3.68 -6.95
C ARG A 119 -17.92 3.50 -7.65
N TYR A 120 -17.96 3.38 -8.97
CA TYR A 120 -16.79 3.45 -9.83
C TYR A 120 -16.78 4.80 -10.56
N TYR A 121 -15.64 5.47 -10.49
CA TYR A 121 -15.38 6.77 -11.09
C TYR A 121 -14.44 6.62 -12.28
N ASP A 122 -14.81 7.22 -13.41
CA ASP A 122 -13.97 7.30 -14.60
C ASP A 122 -13.20 8.63 -14.59
N PRO A 123 -11.86 8.59 -14.39
CA PRO A 123 -11.05 9.80 -14.35
C PRO A 123 -10.85 10.45 -15.73
N GLN A 124 -11.08 9.75 -16.85
CA GLN A 124 -10.94 10.35 -18.18
C GLN A 124 -12.09 11.31 -18.48
N VAL A 125 -13.29 10.98 -18.00
CA VAL A 125 -14.51 11.78 -18.23
C VAL A 125 -14.84 12.66 -17.03
N GLY A 126 -14.38 12.28 -15.84
CA GLY A 126 -14.62 13.02 -14.61
C GLY A 126 -15.97 12.72 -13.95
N GLN A 127 -16.53 11.52 -14.14
CA GLN A 127 -17.86 11.15 -13.64
C GLN A 127 -17.93 9.71 -13.13
N TYR A 128 -18.96 9.40 -12.33
CA TYR A 128 -19.27 8.03 -11.95
C TYR A 128 -19.91 7.26 -13.11
N VAL A 129 -19.48 6.03 -13.32
CA VAL A 129 -20.07 5.11 -14.31
C VAL A 129 -21.15 4.21 -13.71
N THR A 130 -21.18 4.09 -12.38
CA THR A 130 -22.23 3.39 -11.64
C THR A 130 -23.27 4.36 -11.13
N GLN A 131 -24.54 3.94 -11.16
CA GLN A 131 -25.64 4.70 -10.57
C GLN A 131 -25.44 4.90 -9.06
N ASP A 132 -25.80 6.08 -8.56
CA ASP A 132 -25.80 6.36 -7.12
C ASP A 132 -26.71 5.36 -6.36
N PRO A 133 -26.18 4.62 -5.38
CA PRO A 133 -26.98 3.69 -4.58
C PRO A 133 -28.14 4.33 -3.83
N ILE A 134 -28.09 5.65 -3.57
CA ILE A 134 -29.20 6.40 -2.94
C ILE A 134 -30.28 6.83 -3.96
N GLY A 135 -30.02 6.60 -5.26
CA GLY A 135 -30.91 7.00 -6.34
C GLY A 135 -31.11 8.52 -6.43
N LEU A 136 -32.28 8.94 -6.89
CA LEU A 136 -32.61 10.35 -7.09
C LEU A 136 -32.64 11.19 -5.80
N SER A 137 -32.62 10.54 -4.63
CA SER A 137 -32.47 11.23 -3.34
C SER A 137 -31.09 11.89 -3.18
N GLY A 138 -30.09 11.49 -3.98
CA GLY A 138 -28.76 12.09 -4.02
C GLY A 138 -28.65 13.29 -4.96
N GLY A 139 -29.71 13.58 -5.71
CA GLY A 139 -29.77 14.64 -6.71
C GLY A 139 -30.29 14.14 -8.05
N ALA A 140 -30.54 15.08 -8.97
CA ALA A 140 -31.03 14.74 -10.30
C ALA A 140 -29.96 14.08 -11.20
N ASN A 141 -28.66 14.24 -10.89
CA ASN A 141 -27.57 13.65 -11.64
C ASN A 141 -26.83 12.60 -10.80
N ASN A 142 -27.11 11.33 -11.07
CA ASN A 142 -26.55 10.18 -10.35
C ASN A 142 -25.10 9.85 -10.74
N ALA A 143 -24.58 10.46 -11.81
CA ALA A 143 -23.23 10.25 -12.32
C ALA A 143 -22.25 11.35 -11.85
N LEU A 144 -22.73 12.42 -11.22
CA LEU A 144 -21.89 13.59 -10.95
C LEU A 144 -20.87 13.32 -9.84
N TYR A 145 -19.61 13.67 -10.08
CA TYR A 145 -18.66 13.84 -8.99
C TYR A 145 -18.95 15.15 -8.22
N PRO A 146 -18.93 15.15 -6.88
CA PRO A 146 -19.33 16.31 -6.09
C PRO A 146 -18.43 17.52 -6.35
N VAL A 147 -19.02 18.62 -6.82
CA VAL A 147 -18.29 19.88 -7.08
C VAL A 147 -17.96 20.62 -5.78
N ASN A 148 -18.70 20.35 -4.70
CA ASN A 148 -18.46 20.91 -3.38
C ASN A 148 -18.45 19.79 -2.32
N PRO A 149 -17.33 19.55 -1.63
CA PRO A 149 -17.22 18.48 -0.63
C PRO A 149 -18.04 18.72 0.65
N ILE A 150 -18.53 19.95 0.87
CA ILE A 150 -19.39 20.31 2.02
C ILE A 150 -20.86 20.05 1.72
N ILE A 151 -21.27 20.16 0.45
CA ILE A 151 -22.62 19.84 0.03
C ILE A 151 -22.67 18.30 -0.10
N ALA A 152 -23.49 17.66 0.72
CA ALA A 152 -23.54 16.21 1.00
C ALA A 152 -23.78 15.26 -0.20
N ALA A 153 -23.55 15.69 -1.45
CA ALA A 153 -23.48 14.80 -2.61
C ALA A 153 -22.20 13.91 -2.61
N GLY A 154 -21.23 14.17 -1.72
CA GLY A 154 -19.93 13.51 -1.70
C GLY A 154 -19.56 12.81 -0.40
N LEU A 155 -19.19 11.54 -0.52
CA LEU A 155 -18.65 10.59 0.48
C LEU A 155 -19.61 10.08 1.58
N LEU A 156 -20.65 10.83 1.95
CA LEU A 156 -21.81 10.37 2.73
C LEU A 156 -23.03 11.24 2.36
N ALA A 157 -23.92 10.75 1.50
CA ALA A 157 -25.24 11.35 1.36
C ALA A 157 -26.10 11.02 2.61
N THR A 158 -25.77 11.62 3.74
CA THR A 158 -26.67 11.76 4.88
C THR A 158 -27.27 13.15 4.84
N SER A 159 -28.35 13.33 4.09
CA SER A 159 -29.34 14.33 4.48
C SER A 159 -30.26 13.68 5.52
N ALA A 160 -30.06 14.08 6.78
CA ALA A 160 -31.04 13.83 7.82
C ALA A 160 -32.34 14.58 7.44
N PHE A 161 -33.45 13.86 7.21
CA PHE A 161 -34.64 13.90 8.07
C PHE A 161 -35.81 13.04 7.52
N ALA A 162 -36.50 12.38 8.45
CA ALA A 162 -37.89 11.91 8.41
C ALA A 162 -38.28 10.68 7.54
N GLY A 163 -38.13 9.50 8.14
CA GLY A 163 -39.25 8.56 8.34
C GLY A 163 -39.94 7.92 7.12
N ARG A 164 -39.45 6.76 6.67
CA ARG A 164 -40.17 5.47 6.49
C ARG A 164 -39.49 4.64 5.39
N GLY A 165 -39.25 3.36 5.70
CA GLY A 165 -39.23 2.29 4.71
C GLY A 165 -37.86 1.72 4.36
N ARG A 166 -37.60 0.50 4.87
CA ARG A 166 -36.50 -0.42 4.55
C ARG A 166 -36.23 -0.57 3.04
N ALA A 167 -34.96 -0.61 2.65
CA ALA A 167 -34.41 -1.60 1.72
C ALA A 167 -32.90 -1.72 1.96
N GLY A 168 -32.40 -2.93 2.21
CA GLY A 168 -30.97 -3.19 2.35
C GLY A 168 -30.28 -3.02 1.00
N VAL A 169 -29.31 -2.10 0.93
CA VAL A 169 -28.48 -1.88 -0.25
C VAL A 169 -27.32 -2.85 -0.17
N GLN A 170 -27.30 -3.84 -1.06
CA GLN A 170 -26.19 -4.77 -1.21
C GLN A 170 -25.14 -4.11 -2.12
N PRO A 171 -23.84 -4.17 -1.79
CA PRO A 171 -22.79 -3.63 -2.67
C PRO A 171 -22.81 -4.37 -4.02
N PRO A 172 -22.44 -3.70 -5.13
CA PRO A 172 -22.35 -4.35 -6.43
C PRO A 172 -21.38 -5.54 -6.37
N PRO A 173 -21.69 -6.66 -7.03
CA PRO A 173 -20.80 -7.82 -7.04
C PRO A 173 -19.47 -7.47 -7.70
N HIS A 174 -18.38 -7.94 -7.10
CA HIS A 174 -17.05 -7.89 -7.72
C HIS A 174 -17.09 -8.62 -9.07
N PRO A 175 -16.46 -8.09 -10.13
CA PRO A 175 -16.39 -8.78 -11.42
C PRO A 175 -15.71 -10.15 -11.23
N SER A 176 -16.38 -11.19 -11.73
CA SER A 176 -15.93 -12.57 -11.60
C SER A 176 -14.72 -12.79 -12.52
N THR A 177 -13.62 -13.27 -11.97
CA THR A 177 -12.47 -13.73 -12.75
C THR A 177 -12.85 -14.99 -13.55
N HIS A 178 -13.06 -14.84 -14.86
CA HIS A 178 -13.14 -15.99 -15.76
C HIS A 178 -11.71 -16.44 -16.13
N PRO A 179 -11.34 -17.73 -15.95
CA PRO A 179 -10.05 -18.21 -16.43
C PRO A 179 -10.08 -18.31 -17.96
N LEU A 180 -9.07 -17.74 -18.61
CA LEU A 180 -8.82 -17.88 -20.04
C LEU A 180 -8.50 -19.34 -20.34
N SER A 181 -9.46 -20.06 -20.96
CA SER A 181 -9.21 -21.36 -21.57
C SER A 181 -8.39 -21.16 -22.83
N GLY A 182 -7.20 -21.76 -22.87
CA GLY A 182 -6.36 -21.79 -24.06
C GLY A 182 -7.01 -22.55 -25.22
N ALA A 183 -6.73 -22.08 -26.43
CA ALA A 183 -6.87 -22.84 -27.66
C ALA A 183 -5.71 -22.47 -28.57
N ALA A 184 -4.69 -23.34 -28.59
CA ALA A 184 -3.72 -23.39 -29.66
C ALA A 184 -4.32 -24.27 -30.78
N ALA A 185 -4.31 -23.73 -31.99
CA ALA A 185 -4.39 -24.48 -33.24
C ALA A 185 -3.33 -23.88 -34.18
#